data_AF-A0A829CZV6-F1
#
_entry.id   AF-A0A829CZV6-F1
#
_cell.length_a   1.000
_cell.length_b   1.000
_cell.length_c   1.000
_cell.angle_alpha   90.00
_cell.angle_beta   90.00
_cell.angle_gamma   90.00
#
_symmetry.space_group_name_H-M   'P 1'
#
loop_
_entity.id
_entity.type
_entity.pdbx_description
1 polymer ?
#
loop_
_entity_poly.entity_id
_entity_poly.type
_entity_poly.pdbx_seq_one_letter_code
_entity_poly.pdbx_strand_id
1 'polypeptide(L)'
;MNKNNSLSSKNISVTSISYWIYILLLFPKIILGVTPGKWSHIDKYIFGNNSNGPVKEIVKNANGKIVYSALYEYDSSGKLIKESYLNSDGKTDGFTIFQYKDGKVVREELFDKDNILLETKTFKYNPKGEINLVEVFDKDNKLLLRSNINSWDKDFVKSGQTDWSDSKEIEIFNLIQDEKNPRAFIQNIYNEEKKTNCFYKI
;
A
#
# COMPACT_ATOMS: atom_id res chain seq x y z
N MET A 1 21.37 8.76 60.00
CA MET A 1 21.91 7.39 60.05
C MET A 1 21.09 6.54 59.09
N ASN A 2 21.74 6.04 58.05
CA ASN A 2 21.19 5.31 56.90
C ASN A 2 20.30 4.12 57.26
N LYS A 3 19.28 3.86 56.43
CA LYS A 3 19.19 2.59 55.70
C LYS A 3 18.28 2.70 54.47
N ASN A 4 18.96 2.62 53.32
CA ASN A 4 18.42 2.25 52.02
C ASN A 4 17.68 0.91 52.09
N ASN A 5 16.63 0.76 51.30
CA ASN A 5 16.44 -0.46 50.50
C ASN A 5 15.64 -0.15 49.24
N SER A 6 16.31 -0.43 48.12
CA SER A 6 15.94 -0.23 46.73
C SER A 6 14.79 -1.12 46.28
N LEU A 7 13.80 -0.57 45.59
CA LEU A 7 13.03 -1.32 44.60
C LEU A 7 13.53 -0.94 43.21
N SER A 8 14.13 -1.92 42.53
CA SER A 8 14.62 -1.84 41.16
C SER A 8 13.44 -1.62 40.20
N SER A 9 13.31 -0.43 39.64
CA SER A 9 12.49 -0.21 38.45
C SER A 9 13.26 -0.71 37.22
N LYS A 10 12.80 -1.82 36.63
CA LYS A 10 13.24 -2.23 35.30
C LYS A 10 12.84 -1.13 34.31
N ASN A 11 13.81 -0.34 33.89
CA ASN A 11 13.69 0.53 32.73
C ASN A 11 13.54 -0.36 31.50
N ILE A 12 12.31 -0.52 31.02
CA ILE A 12 12.07 -1.04 29.67
C ILE A 12 12.36 0.13 28.74
N SER A 13 13.57 0.13 28.18
CA SER A 13 13.96 1.02 27.10
C SER A 13 13.01 0.79 25.93
N VAL A 14 12.15 1.78 25.66
CA VAL A 14 11.38 1.85 24.42
C VAL A 14 12.39 2.09 23.30
N THR A 15 12.89 1.00 22.73
CA THR A 15 13.73 1.00 21.54
C THR A 15 12.89 1.47 20.37
N SER A 16 13.13 2.71 19.96
CA SER A 16 13.11 3.22 18.59
C SER A 16 12.32 2.37 17.60
N ILE A 17 10.98 2.44 17.69
CA ILE A 17 10.11 2.00 16.60
C ILE A 17 10.35 3.02 15.48
N SER A 18 11.01 2.52 14.44
CA SER A 18 11.48 3.24 13.28
C SER A 18 10.35 4.09 12.69
N TYR A 19 10.67 5.37 12.47
CA TYR A 19 9.84 6.46 11.95
C TYR A 19 9.15 6.17 10.59
N TRP A 20 9.32 4.97 10.03
CA TRP A 20 8.86 4.56 8.71
C TRP A 20 7.44 4.01 8.69
N ILE A 21 6.90 3.60 9.84
CA ILE A 21 5.46 3.33 10.01
C ILE A 21 4.64 4.62 9.82
N TYR A 22 5.23 5.80 10.07
CA TYR A 22 4.54 7.08 9.97
C TYR A 22 4.54 7.71 8.58
N ILE A 23 5.43 7.32 7.67
CA ILE A 23 5.40 7.79 6.27
C ILE A 23 4.23 7.13 5.50
N LEU A 24 3.67 6.04 6.02
CA LEU A 24 2.43 5.44 5.54
C LEU A 24 1.15 6.05 6.16
N LEU A 25 1.28 6.93 7.17
CA LEU A 25 0.16 7.42 8.00
C LEU A 25 -0.20 8.90 7.77
N LEU A 26 0.47 9.61 6.86
CA LEU A 26 0.21 11.04 6.59
C LEU A 26 -0.74 11.33 5.43
N PHE A 27 -1.21 10.29 4.76
CA PHE A 27 -2.45 10.36 3.98
C PHE A 27 -3.52 9.66 4.81
N PRO A 28 -4.78 10.15 4.86
CA PRO A 28 -5.83 9.39 5.53
C PRO A 28 -5.78 7.98 4.96
N LYS A 29 -6.00 6.98 5.82
CA LYS A 29 -5.88 5.53 5.60
C LYS A 29 -6.74 5.03 4.43
N ILE A 30 -6.48 5.53 3.23
CA ILE A 30 -7.23 5.39 2.01
C ILE A 30 -6.25 4.75 1.04
N ILE A 31 -6.48 3.47 0.77
CA ILE A 31 -6.22 2.83 -0.53
C ILE A 31 -4.85 3.17 -1.14
N LEU A 32 -3.78 2.67 -0.53
CA LEU A 32 -2.51 2.44 -1.25
C LEU A 32 -2.60 1.21 -2.19
N GLY A 33 -3.77 0.59 -2.31
CA GLY A 33 -4.02 -0.57 -3.19
C GLY A 33 -4.21 -0.22 -4.67
N VAL A 34 -4.51 1.04 -5.00
CA VAL A 34 -4.60 1.55 -6.38
C VAL A 34 -4.24 3.04 -6.35
N THR A 35 -2.96 3.35 -6.16
CA THR A 35 -2.47 4.73 -6.39
C THR A 35 -2.10 4.86 -7.87
N PRO A 36 -2.77 5.73 -8.64
CA PRO A 36 -2.24 6.13 -9.93
C PRO A 36 -0.91 6.86 -9.68
N GLY A 37 0.21 6.30 -10.12
CA GLY A 37 1.52 6.97 -10.08
C GLY A 37 2.53 6.46 -9.05
N LYS A 38 2.22 5.45 -8.23
CA LYS A 38 3.23 4.58 -7.61
C LYS A 38 3.05 3.23 -8.25
N TRP A 39 4.10 2.72 -8.91
CA TRP A 39 4.06 1.53 -9.77
C TRP A 39 2.99 0.54 -9.33
N SER A 40 1.81 0.67 -9.92
CA SER A 40 0.73 -0.25 -9.65
C SER A 40 1.24 -1.59 -10.16
N HIS A 41 0.94 -2.71 -9.50
CA HIS A 41 1.22 -4.00 -10.13
C HIS A 41 0.58 -4.06 -11.53
N ILE A 42 -0.46 -3.26 -11.80
CA ILE A 42 -1.18 -3.04 -13.09
C ILE A 42 -0.41 -2.17 -14.09
N ASP A 43 0.70 -1.52 -13.71
CA ASP A 43 1.41 -0.65 -14.61
C ASP A 43 2.01 -1.42 -15.79
N LYS A 44 1.82 -0.86 -16.98
CA LYS A 44 2.28 -1.42 -18.25
C LYS A 44 3.80 -1.67 -18.27
N TYR A 45 4.57 -0.96 -17.45
CA TYR A 45 6.00 -1.21 -17.32
C TYR A 45 6.33 -2.44 -16.45
N ILE A 46 5.49 -2.80 -15.48
CA ILE A 46 5.62 -4.04 -14.69
C ILE A 46 5.09 -5.25 -15.47
N PHE A 47 4.07 -5.07 -16.31
CA PHE A 47 3.44 -6.15 -17.09
C PHE A 47 3.84 -6.25 -18.55
N GLY A 48 4.63 -5.31 -19.07
CA GLY A 48 4.90 -5.16 -20.49
C GLY A 48 5.68 -6.31 -21.14
N ASN A 49 5.96 -7.42 -20.44
CA ASN A 49 6.82 -8.51 -20.90
C ASN A 49 8.14 -7.99 -21.49
N ASN A 50 8.65 -6.88 -20.95
CA ASN A 50 9.94 -6.37 -21.33
C ASN A 50 10.93 -6.89 -20.28
N SER A 51 11.90 -7.69 -20.71
CA SER A 51 13.05 -8.13 -19.92
C SER A 51 13.92 -6.98 -19.36
N ASN A 52 13.48 -5.73 -19.52
CA ASN A 52 14.19 -4.48 -19.25
C ASN A 52 13.42 -3.58 -18.27
N GLY A 53 12.66 -4.16 -17.33
CA GLY A 53 12.07 -3.41 -16.22
C GLY A 53 13.15 -2.70 -15.36
N PRO A 54 12.80 -1.63 -14.63
CA PRO A 54 13.75 -0.96 -13.75
C PRO A 54 14.23 -1.94 -12.66
N VAL A 55 15.53 -1.95 -12.36
CA VAL A 55 16.06 -2.78 -11.26
C VAL A 55 16.13 -2.04 -9.92
N LYS A 56 15.94 -0.71 -9.95
CA LYS A 56 16.05 0.16 -8.78
C LYS A 56 15.20 1.43 -8.94
N GLU A 57 14.57 1.84 -7.86
CA GLU A 57 13.93 3.16 -7.72
C GLU A 57 14.63 3.98 -6.63
N ILE A 58 14.74 5.29 -6.85
CA ILE A 58 15.22 6.27 -5.89
C ILE A 58 14.35 7.52 -6.01
N VAL A 59 13.62 7.84 -4.95
CA VAL A 59 12.84 9.08 -4.87
C VAL A 59 13.59 10.06 -3.97
N LYS A 60 13.76 11.28 -4.46
CA LYS A 60 14.37 12.39 -3.73
C LYS A 60 13.35 13.49 -3.51
N ASN A 61 13.41 14.16 -2.36
CA ASN A 61 12.64 15.39 -2.15
C ASN A 61 13.28 16.58 -2.88
N ALA A 62 12.64 17.76 -2.80
CA ALA A 62 13.12 19.00 -3.44
C ALA A 62 14.55 19.41 -3.02
N ASN A 63 15.01 18.96 -1.85
CA ASN A 63 16.35 19.23 -1.34
C ASN A 63 17.38 18.16 -1.77
N GLY A 64 17.01 17.21 -2.62
CA GLY A 64 17.87 16.14 -3.11
C GLY A 64 18.07 14.98 -2.11
N LYS A 65 17.41 15.01 -0.94
CA LYS A 65 17.48 13.91 0.05
C LYS A 65 16.66 12.72 -0.43
N ILE A 66 17.23 11.52 -0.38
CA ILE A 66 16.51 10.27 -0.66
C ILE A 66 15.43 10.08 0.41
N VAL A 67 14.19 9.97 -0.02
CA VAL A 67 13.02 9.70 0.82
C VAL A 67 12.46 8.30 0.61
N TYR A 68 12.86 7.63 -0.47
CA TYR A 68 12.51 6.26 -0.76
C TYR A 68 13.56 5.64 -1.69
N SER A 69 13.86 4.36 -1.50
CA SER A 69 14.55 3.57 -2.50
C SER A 69 14.11 2.11 -2.42
N ALA A 70 14.05 1.46 -3.58
CA ALA A 70 13.69 0.06 -3.70
C ALA A 70 14.53 -0.65 -4.77
N LEU A 71 14.65 -1.97 -4.64
CA LEU A 71 15.19 -2.88 -5.65
C LEU A 71 14.08 -3.79 -6.17
N TYR A 72 14.13 -4.12 -7.46
CA TYR A 72 13.12 -4.93 -8.13
C TYR A 72 13.72 -6.21 -8.70
N GLU A 73 13.01 -7.32 -8.51
CA GLU A 73 13.36 -8.63 -9.04
C GLU A 73 12.20 -9.14 -9.90
N TYR A 74 12.53 -9.69 -11.09
CA TYR A 74 11.55 -10.14 -12.07
C TYR A 74 11.74 -11.63 -12.40
N ASP A 75 10.64 -12.31 -12.76
CA ASP A 75 10.70 -13.67 -13.32
C ASP A 75 11.23 -13.68 -14.77
N SER A 76 11.44 -14.88 -15.34
CA SER A 76 11.93 -15.04 -16.71
C SER A 76 10.96 -14.53 -17.78
N SER A 77 9.69 -14.28 -17.44
CA SER A 77 8.70 -13.66 -18.32
C SER A 77 8.64 -12.12 -18.18
N GLY A 78 9.41 -11.55 -17.26
CA GLY A 78 9.47 -10.12 -16.99
C GLY A 78 8.44 -9.62 -15.98
N LYS A 79 7.79 -10.49 -15.19
CA LYS A 79 6.86 -10.06 -14.13
C LYS A 79 7.61 -9.78 -12.84
N LEU A 80 7.25 -8.68 -12.15
CA LEU A 80 7.84 -8.33 -10.85
C LEU A 80 7.46 -9.38 -9.81
N ILE A 81 8.42 -10.08 -9.23
CA ILE A 81 8.18 -11.09 -8.20
C ILE A 81 8.55 -10.60 -6.80
N LYS A 82 9.41 -9.59 -6.70
CA LYS A 82 9.82 -9.02 -5.41
C LYS A 82 10.25 -7.55 -5.51
N GLU A 83 9.80 -6.75 -4.56
CA GLU A 83 10.25 -5.39 -4.32
C GLU A 83 10.91 -5.33 -2.94
N SER A 84 12.18 -4.92 -2.85
CA SER A 84 12.90 -4.79 -1.58
C SER A 84 13.10 -3.32 -1.23
N TYR A 85 12.63 -2.90 -0.06
CA TYR A 85 12.72 -1.52 0.42
C TYR A 85 14.07 -1.28 1.10
N LEU A 86 14.74 -0.16 0.78
CA LEU A 86 16.05 0.17 1.34
C LEU A 86 15.94 1.30 2.37
N ASN A 87 16.64 1.15 3.49
CA ASN A 87 16.84 2.23 4.47
C ASN A 87 17.87 3.27 3.99
N SER A 88 18.14 4.28 4.82
CA SER A 88 19.09 5.36 4.51
C SER A 88 20.51 4.90 4.25
N ASP A 89 20.89 3.75 4.78
CA ASP A 89 22.21 3.14 4.61
C ASP A 89 22.28 2.20 3.39
N GLY A 90 21.18 2.11 2.64
CA GLY A 90 21.04 1.23 1.47
C GLY A 90 20.85 -0.25 1.79
N LYS A 91 20.53 -0.60 3.05
CA LYS A 91 20.23 -1.97 3.46
C LYS A 91 18.73 -2.25 3.36
N THR A 92 18.37 -3.49 3.04
CA THR A 92 16.97 -3.92 3.02
C THR A 92 16.32 -3.77 4.39
N ASP A 93 15.16 -3.11 4.43
CA ASP A 93 14.35 -2.85 5.63
C ASP A 93 12.95 -3.51 5.56
N GLY A 94 12.77 -4.38 4.58
CA GLY A 94 11.53 -5.10 4.29
C GLY A 94 11.39 -5.37 2.80
N PHE A 95 10.39 -6.17 2.42
CA PHE A 95 10.12 -6.48 1.02
C PHE A 95 8.67 -6.91 0.82
N THR A 96 8.21 -6.81 -0.41
CA THR A 96 6.93 -7.35 -0.87
C THR A 96 7.16 -8.45 -1.89
N ILE A 97 6.48 -9.58 -1.74
CA ILE A 97 6.44 -10.67 -2.73
C ILE A 97 5.12 -10.60 -3.50
N PHE A 98 5.18 -10.86 -4.81
CA PHE A 98 4.03 -10.87 -5.70
C PHE A 98 3.78 -12.27 -6.25
N GLN A 99 2.53 -12.75 -6.21
CA GLN A 99 2.13 -14.01 -6.82
C GLN A 99 1.10 -13.81 -7.92
N TYR A 100 1.25 -14.57 -9.00
CA TYR A 100 0.45 -14.44 -10.22
C TYR A 100 -0.34 -15.72 -10.52
N LYS A 101 -1.52 -15.53 -11.11
CA LYS A 101 -2.33 -16.58 -11.73
C LYS A 101 -2.87 -16.05 -13.05
N ASP A 102 -2.73 -16.83 -14.13
CA ASP A 102 -3.20 -16.47 -15.47
C ASP A 102 -2.72 -15.07 -15.94
N GLY A 103 -1.48 -14.75 -15.59
CA GLY A 103 -0.83 -13.48 -15.94
C GLY A 103 -1.23 -12.29 -15.05
N LYS A 104 -2.15 -12.44 -14.11
CA LYS A 104 -2.62 -11.38 -13.21
C LYS A 104 -2.11 -11.59 -11.79
N VAL A 105 -1.79 -10.53 -11.05
CA VAL A 105 -1.41 -10.66 -9.64
C VAL A 105 -2.62 -11.11 -8.84
N VAL A 106 -2.47 -12.06 -7.95
CA VAL A 106 -3.57 -12.53 -7.09
C VAL A 106 -3.28 -12.31 -5.62
N ARG A 107 -2.01 -12.05 -5.28
CA ARG A 107 -1.55 -11.86 -3.91
C ARG A 107 -0.28 -11.02 -3.86
N GLU A 108 -0.22 -10.18 -2.82
CA GLU A 108 0.94 -9.43 -2.36
C GLU A 108 1.17 -9.76 -0.88
N GLU A 109 2.42 -10.00 -0.48
CA GLU A 109 2.79 -10.29 0.90
C GLU A 109 3.92 -9.37 1.33
N LEU A 110 3.68 -8.56 2.36
CA LEU A 110 4.63 -7.60 2.93
C LEU A 110 5.36 -8.23 4.11
N PHE A 111 6.69 -8.18 4.08
CA PHE A 111 7.56 -8.66 5.13
C PHE A 111 8.43 -7.55 5.68
N ASP A 112 8.74 -7.62 6.97
CA ASP A 112 9.75 -6.77 7.58
C ASP A 112 11.18 -7.24 7.27
N LYS A 113 12.17 -6.50 7.79
CA LYS A 113 13.60 -6.82 7.65
C LYS A 113 14.01 -8.18 8.22
N ASP A 114 13.21 -8.76 9.13
CA ASP A 114 13.48 -10.02 9.81
C ASP A 114 12.68 -11.18 9.16
N ASN A 115 12.11 -10.97 7.97
CA ASN A 115 11.26 -11.89 7.23
C ASN A 115 9.94 -12.25 7.96
N ILE A 116 9.46 -11.39 8.85
CA ILE A 116 8.16 -11.59 9.49
C ILE A 116 7.08 -11.02 8.56
N LEU A 117 6.09 -11.84 8.23
CA LEU A 117 4.91 -11.41 7.48
C LEU A 117 4.16 -10.34 8.29
N LEU A 118 3.88 -9.20 7.67
CA LEU A 118 3.15 -8.08 8.28
C LEU A 118 1.73 -7.98 7.74
N GLU A 119 1.56 -8.18 6.44
CA GLU A 119 0.30 -7.97 5.73
C GLU A 119 0.23 -8.89 4.51
N THR A 120 -0.96 -9.42 4.25
CA THR A 120 -1.30 -10.08 2.99
C THR A 120 -2.41 -9.30 2.30
N LYS A 121 -2.24 -8.99 1.01
CA LYS A 121 -3.30 -8.42 0.17
C LYS A 121 -3.63 -9.39 -0.95
N THR A 122 -4.91 -9.56 -1.25
CA THR A 122 -5.39 -10.46 -2.32
C THR A 122 -6.29 -9.73 -3.29
N PHE A 123 -6.30 -10.20 -4.53
CA PHE A 123 -7.02 -9.58 -5.63
C PHE A 123 -7.91 -10.60 -6.35
N LYS A 124 -9.15 -10.21 -6.63
CA LYS A 124 -10.04 -10.97 -7.53
C LYS A 124 -10.46 -10.09 -8.70
N TYR A 125 -10.72 -10.75 -9.82
CA TYR A 125 -11.02 -10.12 -11.09
C TYR A 125 -12.40 -10.53 -11.59
N ASN A 126 -13.09 -9.60 -12.25
CA ASN A 126 -14.31 -9.88 -12.98
C ASN A 126 -14.00 -10.57 -14.35
N PRO A 127 -15.02 -11.05 -15.08
CA PRO A 127 -14.81 -11.68 -16.40
C PRO A 127 -14.18 -10.78 -17.47
N LYS A 128 -14.23 -9.45 -17.30
CA LYS A 128 -13.53 -8.49 -18.19
C LYS A 128 -12.04 -8.38 -17.88
N GLY A 129 -11.58 -8.97 -16.78
CA GLY A 129 -10.20 -8.94 -16.33
C GLY A 129 -9.84 -7.73 -15.46
N GLU A 130 -10.83 -6.99 -14.97
CA GLU A 130 -10.65 -5.85 -14.07
C GLU A 130 -10.76 -6.30 -12.61
N ILE A 131 -10.02 -5.69 -11.68
CA ILE A 131 -10.13 -6.04 -10.24
C ILE A 131 -11.51 -5.65 -9.75
N ASN A 132 -12.23 -6.58 -9.13
CA ASN A 132 -13.53 -6.32 -8.51
C ASN A 132 -13.51 -6.46 -6.98
N LEU A 133 -12.46 -7.06 -6.41
CA LEU A 133 -12.32 -7.24 -4.98
C LEU A 133 -10.85 -7.16 -4.57
N VAL A 134 -10.60 -6.41 -3.50
CA VAL A 134 -9.33 -6.40 -2.77
C VAL A 134 -9.61 -6.75 -1.31
N GLU A 135 -8.88 -7.70 -0.76
CA GLU A 135 -8.95 -8.04 0.67
C GLU A 135 -7.55 -7.92 1.29
N VAL A 136 -7.46 -7.29 2.45
CA VAL A 136 -6.21 -7.12 3.21
C VAL A 136 -6.32 -7.84 4.54
N PHE A 137 -5.30 -8.60 4.89
CA PHE A 137 -5.20 -9.38 6.10
C PHE A 137 -3.94 -9.00 6.87
N ASP A 138 -4.00 -9.05 8.19
CA ASP A 138 -2.83 -8.89 9.04
C ASP A 138 -1.91 -10.12 9.03
N LYS A 139 -0.82 -10.04 9.79
CA LYS A 139 0.15 -11.12 10.01
C LYS A 139 -0.45 -12.44 10.52
N ASP A 140 -1.59 -12.38 11.21
CA ASP A 140 -2.28 -13.53 11.79
C ASP A 140 -3.44 -14.00 10.89
N ASN A 141 -3.49 -13.49 9.64
CA ASN A 141 -4.52 -13.77 8.64
C ASN A 141 -5.94 -13.32 9.06
N LYS A 142 -6.04 -12.32 9.95
CA LYS A 142 -7.29 -11.66 10.28
C LYS A 142 -7.60 -10.64 9.19
N LEU A 143 -8.83 -10.65 8.66
CA LEU A 143 -9.29 -9.64 7.70
C LEU A 143 -9.26 -8.25 8.35
N LEU A 144 -8.56 -7.31 7.72
CA LEU A 144 -8.49 -5.91 8.11
C LEU A 144 -9.50 -5.06 7.34
N LEU A 145 -9.54 -5.23 6.02
CA LEU A 145 -10.50 -4.56 5.15
C LEU A 145 -10.85 -5.40 3.93
N ARG A 146 -12.04 -5.12 3.40
CA ARG A 146 -12.53 -5.63 2.12
C ARG A 146 -12.95 -4.45 1.27
N SER A 147 -12.42 -4.34 0.05
CA SER A 147 -12.81 -3.31 -0.91
C SER A 147 -13.45 -3.93 -2.14
N ASN A 148 -14.73 -3.65 -2.36
CA ASN A 148 -15.48 -4.02 -3.55
C ASN A 148 -15.35 -2.89 -4.58
N ILE A 149 -14.90 -3.22 -5.79
CA ILE A 149 -14.74 -2.24 -6.85
C ILE A 149 -15.97 -2.26 -7.75
N ASN A 150 -16.65 -1.12 -7.83
CA ASN A 150 -17.93 -0.98 -8.51
C ASN A 150 -17.75 -0.56 -9.97
N SER A 151 -16.77 0.29 -10.26
CA SER A 151 -16.50 0.73 -11.63
C SER A 151 -15.04 1.11 -11.86
N TRP A 152 -14.62 0.89 -13.11
CA TRP A 152 -13.34 1.30 -13.66
C TRP A 152 -13.57 2.38 -14.72
N ASP A 153 -12.64 3.32 -14.79
CA ASP A 153 -12.33 4.04 -16.01
C ASP A 153 -11.12 3.35 -16.68
N LYS A 154 -10.76 3.75 -17.89
CA LYS A 154 -9.79 3.07 -18.77
C LYS A 154 -8.56 2.53 -18.06
N ASP A 155 -7.96 3.33 -17.19
CA ASP A 155 -6.67 3.01 -16.55
C ASP A 155 -6.73 3.03 -15.01
N PHE A 156 -7.88 3.35 -14.39
CA PHE A 156 -7.98 3.50 -12.94
C PHE A 156 -9.37 3.17 -12.39
N VAL A 157 -9.43 2.76 -11.11
CA VAL A 157 -10.69 2.53 -10.41
C VAL A 157 -11.43 3.85 -10.26
N LYS A 158 -12.70 3.88 -10.68
CA LYS A 158 -13.55 5.07 -10.58
C LYS A 158 -14.37 5.09 -9.30
N SER A 159 -14.87 3.95 -8.85
CA SER A 159 -15.63 3.89 -7.61
C SER A 159 -15.57 2.52 -6.94
N GLY A 160 -15.75 2.52 -5.63
CA GLY A 160 -15.79 1.31 -4.82
C GLY A 160 -16.27 1.59 -3.40
N GLN A 161 -16.40 0.51 -2.65
CA GLN A 161 -16.80 0.52 -1.25
C GLN A 161 -15.80 -0.31 -0.45
N THR A 162 -15.36 0.21 0.69
CA THR A 162 -14.46 -0.46 1.61
C THR A 162 -15.14 -0.68 2.95
N ASP A 163 -15.16 -1.93 3.39
CA ASP A 163 -15.64 -2.37 4.70
C ASP A 163 -14.43 -2.61 5.62
N TRP A 164 -14.36 -1.88 6.73
CA TRP A 164 -13.29 -2.00 7.72
C TRP A 164 -13.70 -2.98 8.83
N SER A 165 -12.92 -4.04 9.02
CA SER A 165 -13.30 -5.14 9.92
C SER A 165 -13.28 -4.76 11.41
N ASP A 166 -12.36 -3.87 11.80
CA ASP A 166 -12.20 -3.49 13.21
C ASP A 166 -13.20 -2.43 13.68
N SER A 167 -13.58 -1.50 12.80
CA SER A 167 -14.50 -0.40 13.14
C SER A 167 -15.93 -0.64 12.66
N LYS A 168 -16.13 -1.56 11.70
CA LYS A 168 -17.37 -1.71 10.90
C LYS A 168 -17.70 -0.51 10.02
N GLU A 169 -16.78 0.45 9.91
CA GLU A 169 -16.94 1.61 9.05
C GLU A 169 -17.03 1.17 7.57
N ILE A 170 -17.98 1.77 6.87
CA ILE A 170 -18.14 1.64 5.44
C ILE A 170 -17.74 2.96 4.79
N GLU A 171 -16.77 2.89 3.89
CA GLU A 171 -16.29 4.02 3.11
C GLU A 171 -16.58 3.81 1.63
N ILE A 172 -17.34 4.73 1.04
CA ILE A 172 -17.63 4.73 -0.39
C ILE A 172 -16.81 5.83 -1.02
N PHE A 173 -16.06 5.50 -2.06
CA PHE A 173 -15.35 6.51 -2.84
C PHE A 173 -15.86 6.57 -4.27
N ASN A 174 -15.78 7.78 -4.84
CA ASN A 174 -16.07 8.04 -6.24
C ASN A 174 -15.11 9.10 -6.79
N LEU A 175 -14.54 8.84 -7.96
CA LEU A 175 -13.71 9.76 -8.71
C LEU A 175 -14.52 10.40 -9.84
N ILE A 176 -14.52 11.72 -9.85
CA ILE A 176 -15.15 12.53 -10.90
C ILE A 176 -14.10 13.44 -11.55
N GLN A 177 -14.18 13.64 -12.86
CA GLN A 177 -13.30 14.57 -13.55
C GLN A 177 -13.66 16.02 -13.17
N ASP A 178 -12.67 16.85 -12.90
CA ASP A 178 -12.91 18.27 -12.60
C ASP A 178 -13.33 19.01 -13.88
N GLU A 179 -14.54 19.56 -13.89
CA GLU A 179 -15.09 20.33 -15.01
C GLU A 179 -14.24 21.56 -15.35
N LYS A 180 -13.58 22.16 -14.36
CA LYS A 180 -12.73 23.35 -14.54
C LYS A 180 -11.32 23.00 -15.00
N ASN A 181 -10.87 21.79 -14.72
CA ASN A 181 -9.57 21.29 -15.12
C ASN A 181 -9.69 19.83 -15.55
N PRO A 182 -9.89 19.55 -16.85
CA PRO A 182 -10.05 18.18 -17.35
C PRO A 182 -8.85 17.25 -17.08
N ARG A 183 -7.71 17.77 -16.63
CA ARG A 183 -6.54 16.98 -16.22
C ARG A 183 -6.53 16.63 -14.72
N ALA A 184 -7.49 17.11 -13.95
CA ALA A 184 -7.61 16.83 -12.53
C ALA A 184 -8.84 15.97 -12.24
N PHE A 185 -8.74 15.17 -11.19
CA PHE A 185 -9.85 14.38 -10.66
C PHE A 185 -10.19 14.83 -9.24
N ILE A 186 -11.45 14.72 -8.87
CA ILE A 186 -11.95 14.94 -7.52
C ILE A 186 -12.34 13.58 -6.96
N GLN A 187 -11.69 13.19 -5.88
CA GLN A 187 -12.05 12.01 -5.09
C GLN A 187 -13.01 12.44 -3.97
N ASN A 188 -14.23 11.94 -4.05
CA ASN A 188 -15.23 12.06 -3.00
C ASN A 188 -15.21 10.80 -2.16
N ILE A 189 -15.09 10.95 -0.84
CA ILE A 189 -15.12 9.83 0.11
C ILE A 189 -16.24 10.09 1.11
N TYR A 190 -17.18 9.16 1.17
CA TYR A 190 -18.30 9.17 2.11
C TYR A 190 -18.10 8.06 3.13
N ASN A 191 -18.15 8.42 4.41
CA ASN A 191 -18.16 7.46 5.51
C ASN A 191 -19.61 7.33 6.02
N GLU A 192 -20.21 6.15 5.87
CA GLU A 192 -21.63 5.94 6.19
C GLU A 192 -21.92 6.12 7.69
N GLU A 193 -21.02 5.62 8.55
CA GLU A 193 -21.22 5.66 10.00
C GLU A 193 -21.09 7.09 10.55
N LYS A 194 -20.09 7.83 10.11
CA LYS A 194 -19.84 9.22 10.55
C LYS A 194 -20.71 10.23 9.81
N LYS A 195 -21.33 9.83 8.69
CA LYS A 195 -22.06 10.70 7.75
C LYS A 195 -21.22 11.91 7.30
N THR A 196 -19.93 11.70 7.12
CA THR A 196 -18.97 12.76 6.72
C THR A 196 -18.51 12.59 5.28
N ASN A 197 -18.27 13.71 4.61
CA ASN A 197 -17.69 13.78 3.27
C ASN A 197 -16.29 14.39 3.32
N CYS A 198 -15.36 13.76 2.63
CA CYS A 198 -14.02 14.30 2.37
C CYS A 198 -13.79 14.44 0.86
N PHE A 199 -13.06 15.50 0.48
CA PHE A 199 -12.80 15.86 -0.90
C PHE A 199 -11.29 16.03 -1.11
N TYR A 200 -10.75 15.29 -2.09
CA TYR A 200 -9.36 15.44 -2.50
C TYR A 200 -9.31 15.76 -3.97
N LYS A 201 -8.49 16.77 -4.34
CA LYS A 201 -8.18 17.07 -5.72
C LYS A 201 -6.84 16.42 -6.07
N ILE A 202 -6.85 15.60 -7.11
CA ILE A 202 -5.72 14.79 -7.59
C ILE A 202 -5.32 15.30 -8.97
#